data_AF-A0A8H4AH22-F1
#
_entry.id   AF-A0A8H4AH22-F1
#
_cell.length_a   1.000
_cell.length_b   1.000
_cell.length_c   1.000
_cell.angle_alpha   90.00
_cell.angle_beta   90.00
_cell.angle_gamma   90.00
#
_symmetry.space_group_name_H-M   'P 1'
#
loop_
_entity.id
_entity.type
_entity.pdbx_description
1 polymer ?
#
loop_
_entity_poly.entity_id
_entity_poly.type
_entity_poly.pdbx_seq_one_letter_code
_entity_poly.pdbx_strand_id
1 'polypeptide(L)'
;MSYFNFNIFTFFLNFIFIFANFIPDSRWGHTSVLVDKKLYISGGLSLTNWKEFFYLDVSQHFAITALQWNDLTFTGPTLDVGSSIKQQWANVTNVGNQPTGRSQISCAKFGNGSIAIFAGYFNYVNDSKNDLWIFDSLALTWSLKNASNAPPDIWAYRAITLPDDAILYIGVPFMLPLYDSTTNTWKNLNTTGPTPPSRHYFSAVLTSDKRIKIFGGSSDNSSILGDL
;
A
#
# COMPACT_ATOMS: atom_id res chain seq x y z
N MET A 1 12.35 5.75 -62.97
CA MET A 1 12.35 5.39 -61.53
C MET A 1 11.95 6.63 -60.75
N SER A 2 10.71 6.68 -60.27
CA SER A 2 10.17 7.79 -59.48
C SER A 2 10.25 7.41 -58.01
N TYR A 3 10.94 8.21 -57.19
CA TYR A 3 11.05 8.00 -55.76
C TYR A 3 9.84 8.62 -55.05
N PHE A 4 9.00 7.78 -54.45
CA PHE A 4 7.94 8.21 -53.54
C PHE A 4 8.56 8.47 -52.16
N ASN A 5 8.65 9.73 -51.76
CA ASN A 5 9.03 10.11 -50.40
C ASN A 5 7.83 9.93 -49.45
N PHE A 6 7.89 8.95 -48.56
CA PHE A 6 6.96 8.82 -47.43
C PHE A 6 7.43 9.71 -46.29
N ASN A 7 6.79 10.87 -46.11
CA ASN A 7 6.92 11.65 -44.88
C ASN A 7 6.01 11.02 -43.81
N ILE A 8 6.61 10.33 -42.83
CA ILE A 8 5.90 9.86 -41.64
C ILE A 8 5.67 11.07 -40.74
N PHE A 9 4.43 11.56 -40.68
CA PHE A 9 4.01 12.51 -39.66
C PHE A 9 3.84 11.77 -38.33
N THR A 10 4.75 11.97 -37.39
CA THR A 10 4.60 11.50 -36.00
C THR A 10 3.73 12.50 -35.24
N PHE A 11 2.49 12.13 -34.96
CA PHE A 11 1.56 12.95 -34.19
C PHE A 11 1.73 12.64 -32.70
N PHE A 12 2.41 13.51 -31.94
CA PHE A 12 2.49 13.39 -30.49
C PHE A 12 1.20 13.95 -29.86
N LEU A 13 0.31 13.07 -29.40
CA LEU A 13 -0.82 13.47 -28.55
C LEU A 13 -0.27 13.79 -27.15
N ASN A 14 -0.12 15.08 -26.83
CA ASN A 14 0.11 15.52 -25.46
C ASN A 14 -1.21 15.48 -24.70
N PHE A 15 -1.46 14.40 -23.96
CA PHE A 15 -2.55 14.38 -22.98
C PHE A 15 -2.10 15.15 -21.73
N ILE A 16 -2.62 16.36 -21.55
CA ILE A 16 -2.55 17.05 -20.25
C ILE A 16 -3.66 16.47 -19.39
N PHE A 17 -3.31 15.53 -18.50
CA PHE A 17 -4.22 15.07 -17.47
C PHE A 17 -4.29 16.14 -16.37
N ILE A 18 -5.41 16.85 -16.29
CA ILE A 18 -5.72 17.72 -15.14
C ILE A 18 -6.23 16.80 -14.04
N PHE A 19 -5.37 16.37 -13.11
CA PHE A 19 -5.81 15.68 -11.90
C PHE A 19 -6.44 16.73 -10.97
N ALA A 20 -7.69 16.50 -10.57
CA ALA A 20 -8.29 17.25 -9.48
C ALA A 20 -7.43 17.07 -8.22
N ASN A 21 -7.06 18.16 -7.55
CA ASN A 21 -6.32 18.12 -6.29
C ASN A 21 -7.12 17.31 -5.26
N PHE A 22 -6.73 16.06 -5.02
CA PHE A 22 -7.24 15.28 -3.90
C PHE A 22 -6.40 15.63 -2.66
N ILE A 23 -7.05 15.81 -1.51
CA ILE A 23 -6.38 15.96 -0.21
C ILE A 23 -6.99 14.88 0.68
N PRO A 24 -6.22 13.88 1.13
CA PRO A 24 -6.77 12.82 1.97
C PRO A 24 -7.07 13.36 3.37
N ASP A 25 -8.22 12.98 3.91
CA ASP A 25 -8.56 13.25 5.31
C ASP A 25 -7.58 12.54 6.27
N SER A 26 -7.42 13.12 7.46
CA SER A 26 -6.75 12.49 8.60
C SER A 26 -7.27 11.08 8.85
N ARG A 27 -6.36 10.11 8.95
CA ARG A 27 -6.67 8.68 9.13
C ARG A 27 -5.61 7.96 9.94
N TRP A 28 -6.01 6.90 10.64
CA TRP A 28 -5.12 6.05 11.42
C TRP A 28 -5.28 4.58 11.01
N GLY A 29 -4.23 3.78 11.24
CA GLY A 29 -4.20 2.37 10.85
C GLY A 29 -4.18 2.12 9.33
N HIS A 30 -3.74 3.10 8.54
CA HIS A 30 -3.51 2.93 7.10
C HIS A 30 -2.18 2.22 6.84
N THR A 31 -2.03 1.62 5.67
CA THR A 31 -0.76 1.09 5.17
C THR A 31 -0.27 1.92 4.00
N SER A 32 1.04 1.95 3.77
CA SER A 32 1.63 2.59 2.61
C SER A 32 2.73 1.74 1.98
N VAL A 33 2.89 1.87 0.67
CA VAL A 33 3.95 1.19 -0.08
C VAL A 33 4.42 2.08 -1.23
N LEU A 34 5.74 2.16 -1.41
CA LEU A 34 6.36 2.88 -2.51
C LEU A 34 6.49 1.95 -3.72
N VAL A 35 5.92 2.36 -4.85
CA VAL A 35 6.09 1.69 -6.14
C VAL A 35 6.58 2.71 -7.16
N ASP A 36 7.75 2.45 -7.73
CA ASP A 36 8.49 3.41 -8.56
C ASP A 36 8.63 4.77 -7.85
N LYS A 37 7.89 5.79 -8.28
CA LYS A 37 7.90 7.15 -7.71
C LYS A 37 6.56 7.54 -7.09
N LYS A 38 5.74 6.56 -6.72
CA LYS A 38 4.40 6.80 -6.16
C LYS A 38 4.26 6.08 -4.82
N LEU A 39 3.97 6.84 -3.77
CA LEU A 39 3.65 6.31 -2.45
C LEU A 39 2.15 6.03 -2.39
N TYR A 40 1.78 4.76 -2.59
CA TYR A 40 0.41 4.29 -2.47
C TYR A 40 0.03 4.17 -1.01
N ILE A 41 -1.17 4.61 -0.66
CA ILE A 41 -1.75 4.53 0.67
C ILE A 41 -3.08 3.79 0.55
N SER A 42 -3.28 2.80 1.42
CA SER A 42 -4.50 2.00 1.46
C SER A 42 -5.13 1.91 2.85
N GLY A 43 -6.46 1.95 2.85
CA GLY A 43 -7.31 1.79 4.03
C GLY A 43 -7.13 2.89 5.07
N GLY A 44 -7.25 2.46 6.33
CA GLY A 44 -7.28 3.32 7.50
C GLY A 44 -8.67 3.89 7.78
N LEU A 45 -8.97 4.14 9.04
CA LEU A 45 -10.23 4.72 9.47
C LEU A 45 -10.17 6.24 9.35
N SER A 46 -11.08 6.85 8.59
CA SER A 46 -11.34 8.30 8.54
C SER A 46 -12.72 8.59 9.11
N LEU A 47 -12.88 9.75 9.76
CA LEU A 47 -14.16 10.18 10.35
C LEU A 47 -15.17 10.71 9.30
N THR A 48 -14.70 11.08 8.11
CA THR A 48 -15.47 11.89 7.14
C THR A 48 -15.60 11.29 5.75
N ASN A 49 -14.71 10.39 5.32
CA ASN A 49 -14.72 9.89 3.93
C ASN A 49 -14.13 8.48 3.76
N TRP A 50 -14.70 7.72 2.83
CA TRP A 50 -14.46 6.28 2.63
C TRP A 50 -13.54 6.00 1.42
N LYS A 51 -12.62 6.92 1.10
CA LYS A 51 -11.64 6.67 0.02
C LYS A 51 -10.45 5.92 0.58
N GLU A 52 -10.27 4.70 0.09
CA GLU A 52 -9.43 3.66 0.68
C GLU A 52 -8.17 3.35 -0.13
N PHE A 53 -7.96 4.00 -1.27
CA PHE A 53 -6.78 3.77 -2.10
C PHE A 53 -6.43 5.00 -2.94
N PHE A 54 -5.25 5.57 -2.72
CA PHE A 54 -4.74 6.75 -3.41
C PHE A 54 -3.21 6.78 -3.34
N TYR A 55 -2.55 7.67 -4.07
CA TYR A 55 -1.09 7.78 -4.01
C TYR A 55 -0.60 9.24 -4.04
N LEU A 56 0.58 9.44 -3.45
CA LEU A 56 1.38 10.66 -3.56
C LEU A 56 2.47 10.45 -4.61
N ASP A 57 2.52 11.30 -5.64
CA ASP A 57 3.63 11.31 -6.59
C ASP A 57 4.85 12.01 -5.97
N VAL A 58 5.93 11.25 -5.78
CA VAL A 58 7.22 11.70 -5.23
C VAL A 58 8.31 11.79 -6.30
N SER A 59 7.93 11.86 -7.58
CA SER A 59 8.88 11.94 -8.69
C SER A 59 9.69 13.23 -8.75
N GLN A 60 9.22 14.29 -8.08
CA GLN A 60 9.88 15.58 -7.99
C GLN A 60 10.72 15.67 -6.71
N HIS A 61 11.92 16.23 -6.81
CA HIS A 61 12.80 16.49 -5.67
C HIS A 61 12.09 17.46 -4.70
N PHE A 62 11.97 17.09 -3.42
CA PHE A 62 11.54 18.00 -2.36
C PHE A 62 12.72 18.36 -1.46
N ALA A 63 12.83 19.65 -1.11
CA ALA A 63 13.86 20.10 -0.19
C ALA A 63 13.50 19.68 1.25
N ILE A 64 14.23 18.72 1.81
CA ILE A 64 14.13 18.32 3.23
C ILE A 64 14.59 19.42 4.21
N THR A 65 15.22 20.47 3.71
CA THR A 65 15.71 21.62 4.49
C THR A 65 14.67 22.74 4.64
N ALA A 66 13.53 22.65 3.95
CA ALA A 66 12.46 23.64 3.99
C ALA A 66 11.08 22.99 3.91
N LEU A 67 10.79 22.05 4.82
CA LEU A 67 9.45 21.50 4.99
C LEU A 67 8.53 22.61 5.55
N GLN A 68 7.74 23.24 4.68
CA GLN A 68 6.68 24.17 5.08
C GLN A 68 5.46 23.35 5.51
N TRP A 69 5.21 23.28 6.83
CA TRP A 69 3.91 22.86 7.33
C TRP A 69 2.91 23.97 7.01
N ASN A 70 2.04 23.74 6.02
CA ASN A 70 0.93 24.64 5.77
C ASN A 70 -0.18 24.34 6.78
N ASP A 71 -0.31 25.19 7.79
CA ASP A 71 -1.48 25.24 8.65
C ASP A 71 -2.66 25.79 7.85
N LEU A 72 -3.58 24.90 7.47
CA LEU A 72 -4.77 25.22 6.66
C LEU A 72 -5.83 26.04 7.45
N THR A 73 -5.56 26.42 8.70
CA THR A 73 -6.43 27.30 9.51
C THR A 73 -6.01 28.77 9.49
N PHE A 74 -4.88 29.10 8.84
CA PHE A 74 -4.37 30.47 8.77
C PHE A 74 -5.15 31.33 7.76
N THR A 75 -5.83 32.38 8.22
CA THR A 75 -6.64 33.30 7.40
C THR A 75 -5.91 34.61 7.03
N GLY A 76 -4.59 34.67 7.19
CA GLY A 76 -3.78 35.82 6.76
C GLY A 76 -3.49 35.83 5.26
N PRO A 77 -3.13 37.00 4.67
CA PRO A 77 -2.86 37.10 3.24
C PRO A 77 -1.57 36.34 2.87
N THR A 78 -1.67 35.45 1.88
CA THR A 78 -0.53 34.69 1.35
C THR A 78 0.32 35.53 0.41
N LEU A 79 1.62 35.62 0.69
CA LEU A 79 2.63 36.10 -0.25
C LEU A 79 2.83 35.05 -1.35
N ASP A 80 2.42 35.39 -2.57
CA ASP A 80 2.57 34.54 -3.74
C ASP A 80 4.02 34.63 -4.27
N VAL A 81 4.84 33.63 -3.93
CA VAL A 81 6.16 33.44 -4.52
C VAL A 81 6.06 32.35 -5.58
N GLY A 82 5.94 32.79 -6.84
CA GLY A 82 6.40 32.14 -8.08
C GLY A 82 6.31 30.62 -8.19
N SER A 83 5.35 30.15 -9.01
CA SER A 83 5.30 28.85 -9.71
C SER A 83 6.13 27.70 -9.13
N SER A 84 5.50 26.84 -8.33
CA SER A 84 6.00 25.49 -8.08
C SER A 84 4.86 24.49 -8.31
N ILE A 85 5.13 23.48 -9.13
CA ILE A 85 4.22 22.35 -9.35
C ILE A 85 4.12 21.63 -8.01
N LYS A 86 2.93 21.68 -7.41
CA LYS A 86 2.64 21.07 -6.11
C LYS A 86 2.48 19.55 -6.30
N GLN A 87 2.93 18.77 -5.33
CA GLN A 87 2.61 17.34 -5.27
C GLN A 87 1.08 17.19 -5.25
N GLN A 88 0.55 16.33 -6.13
CA GLN A 88 -0.89 16.11 -6.24
C GLN A 88 -1.20 14.68 -5.86
N TRP A 89 -2.19 14.50 -5.00
CA TRP A 89 -2.78 13.19 -4.81
C TRP A 89 -3.71 12.90 -5.99
N ALA A 90 -3.66 11.67 -6.50
CA ALA A 90 -4.57 11.21 -7.54
C ALA A 90 -5.40 10.04 -7.01
N ASN A 91 -6.69 10.09 -7.32
CA ASN A 91 -7.64 9.03 -7.03
C ASN A 91 -7.63 7.99 -8.15
N VAL A 92 -7.54 6.70 -7.81
CA VAL A 92 -7.67 5.61 -8.78
C VAL A 92 -9.16 5.19 -8.86
N THR A 93 -10.03 6.10 -9.26
CA THR A 93 -11.47 5.77 -9.45
C THR A 93 -11.75 5.44 -10.89
N ASN A 94 -11.90 4.14 -11.19
CA ASN A 94 -12.77 3.56 -12.23
C ASN A 94 -12.48 2.07 -12.50
N VAL A 95 -12.09 1.29 -11.49
CA VAL A 95 -12.01 -0.16 -11.64
C VAL A 95 -13.24 -0.77 -10.97
N GLY A 96 -14.27 -1.11 -11.75
CA GLY A 96 -15.25 -2.08 -11.28
C GLY A 96 -14.48 -3.36 -10.92
N ASN A 97 -14.76 -3.94 -9.75
CA ASN A 97 -14.01 -5.04 -9.11
C ASN A 97 -12.80 -4.59 -8.25
N GLN A 98 -13.06 -3.95 -7.10
CA GLN A 98 -12.06 -3.53 -6.11
C GLN A 98 -12.35 -4.16 -4.73
N PRO A 99 -11.35 -4.25 -3.82
CA PRO A 99 -11.58 -4.73 -2.46
C PRO A 99 -12.65 -3.92 -1.73
N THR A 100 -13.50 -4.60 -0.97
CA THR A 100 -14.41 -3.97 -0.01
C THR A 100 -13.61 -3.27 1.09
N GLY A 101 -14.23 -2.26 1.69
CA GLY A 101 -13.59 -1.44 2.71
C GLY A 101 -13.10 -2.19 3.94
N ARG A 102 -11.83 -1.94 4.27
CA ARG A 102 -11.06 -2.71 5.25
C ARG A 102 -10.01 -1.85 5.93
N SER A 103 -9.71 -2.19 7.17
CA SER A 103 -8.68 -1.53 7.99
C SER A 103 -7.73 -2.55 8.59
N GLN A 104 -6.69 -2.08 9.28
CA GLN A 104 -5.72 -2.96 9.96
C GLN A 104 -5.03 -3.95 9.00
N ILE A 105 -4.84 -3.52 7.75
CA ILE A 105 -4.14 -4.27 6.71
C ILE A 105 -2.68 -3.82 6.60
N SER A 106 -1.87 -4.62 5.93
CA SER A 106 -0.55 -4.23 5.45
C SER A 106 -0.41 -4.66 3.99
N CYS A 107 0.06 -3.77 3.13
CA CYS A 107 0.28 -4.06 1.72
C CYS A 107 1.75 -4.37 1.43
N ALA A 108 2.00 -5.18 0.41
CA ALA A 108 3.33 -5.54 -0.04
C ALA A 108 3.47 -5.36 -1.55
N LYS A 109 4.58 -4.75 -1.99
CA LYS A 109 4.92 -4.61 -3.42
C LYS A 109 5.76 -5.80 -3.86
N PHE A 110 5.36 -6.46 -4.93
CA PHE A 110 6.09 -7.58 -5.52
C PHE A 110 6.15 -7.44 -7.05
N GLY A 111 7.08 -8.17 -7.68
CA GLY A 111 7.25 -8.16 -9.13
C GLY A 111 7.42 -6.74 -9.69
N ASN A 112 6.86 -6.50 -10.89
CA ASN A 112 6.99 -5.24 -11.61
C ASN A 112 5.96 -4.17 -11.18
N GLY A 113 5.79 -3.98 -9.87
CA GLY A 113 4.95 -2.92 -9.30
C GLY A 113 3.55 -3.36 -8.87
N SER A 114 3.28 -4.67 -8.83
CA SER A 114 2.04 -5.17 -8.26
C SER A 114 2.00 -4.97 -6.74
N ILE A 115 0.82 -4.67 -6.21
CA ILE A 115 0.59 -4.47 -4.78
C ILE A 115 -0.43 -5.50 -4.30
N ALA A 116 -0.06 -6.31 -3.31
CA ALA A 116 -0.94 -7.28 -2.69
C ALA A 116 -1.57 -6.71 -1.41
N ILE A 117 -2.86 -6.96 -1.23
CA ILE A 117 -3.61 -6.77 0.02
C ILE A 117 -4.34 -8.07 0.32
N PHE A 118 -4.16 -8.58 1.51
CA PHE A 118 -4.82 -9.81 1.97
C PHE A 118 -5.70 -9.49 3.17
N ALA A 119 -6.91 -10.04 3.22
CA ALA A 119 -7.71 -10.02 4.43
C ALA A 119 -7.95 -8.60 5.01
N GLY A 120 -8.17 -8.49 6.33
CA GLY A 120 -8.25 -7.23 7.06
C GLY A 120 -9.39 -7.19 8.08
N TYR A 121 -9.49 -6.07 8.79
CA TYR A 121 -10.61 -5.83 9.70
C TYR A 121 -11.77 -5.12 8.99
N PHE A 122 -12.96 -5.69 9.10
CA PHE A 122 -14.20 -5.21 8.50
C PHE A 122 -15.19 -4.76 9.59
N ASN A 123 -16.01 -3.73 9.29
CA ASN A 123 -16.93 -3.15 10.28
C ASN A 123 -18.15 -4.05 10.61
N TYR A 124 -18.41 -5.09 9.82
CA TYR A 124 -19.53 -6.00 10.01
C TYR A 124 -19.03 -7.40 10.39
N VAL A 125 -19.61 -7.97 11.46
CA VAL A 125 -19.16 -9.20 12.14
C VAL A 125 -19.12 -10.45 11.23
N ASN A 126 -19.75 -10.40 10.05
CA ASN A 126 -19.81 -11.50 9.08
C ASN A 126 -19.08 -11.22 7.76
N ASP A 127 -18.29 -10.15 7.67
CA ASP A 127 -17.57 -9.77 6.44
C ASP A 127 -16.08 -10.16 6.50
N SER A 128 -15.68 -11.02 7.46
CA SER A 128 -14.34 -11.60 7.50
C SER A 128 -14.08 -12.38 6.22
N LYS A 129 -13.08 -11.92 5.48
CA LYS A 129 -12.68 -12.48 4.19
C LYS A 129 -11.19 -12.70 4.22
N ASN A 130 -10.75 -13.91 3.91
CA ASN A 130 -9.36 -14.20 3.59
C ASN A 130 -9.10 -14.00 2.08
N ASP A 131 -9.64 -12.91 1.53
CA ASP A 131 -9.49 -12.60 0.12
C ASP A 131 -8.13 -11.98 -0.18
N LEU A 132 -7.53 -12.36 -1.31
CA LEU A 132 -6.30 -11.75 -1.81
C LEU A 132 -6.63 -10.85 -2.99
N TRP A 133 -6.36 -9.56 -2.85
CA TRP A 133 -6.49 -8.57 -3.90
C TRP A 133 -5.12 -8.12 -4.39
N ILE A 134 -4.95 -8.10 -5.71
CA ILE A 134 -3.74 -7.63 -6.36
C ILE A 134 -4.07 -6.43 -7.24
N PHE A 135 -3.41 -5.31 -6.96
CA PHE A 135 -3.43 -4.13 -7.80
C PHE A 135 -2.24 -4.14 -8.76
N ASP A 136 -2.50 -4.04 -10.05
CA ASP A 136 -1.48 -3.81 -11.08
C ASP A 136 -1.27 -2.30 -11.23
N SER A 137 -0.10 -1.79 -10.85
CA SER A 137 0.21 -0.36 -10.91
C SER A 137 0.39 0.18 -12.33
N LEU A 138 0.66 -0.69 -13.31
CA LEU A 138 0.84 -0.30 -14.71
C LEU A 138 -0.51 -0.22 -15.42
N ALA A 139 -1.36 -1.23 -15.23
CA ALA A 139 -2.70 -1.25 -15.78
C ALA A 139 -3.70 -0.42 -14.97
N LEU A 140 -3.36 -0.08 -13.71
CA LEU A 140 -4.23 0.57 -12.73
C LEU A 140 -5.52 -0.22 -12.49
N THR A 141 -5.40 -1.55 -12.38
CA THR A 141 -6.54 -2.46 -12.20
C THR A 141 -6.39 -3.36 -10.98
N TRP A 142 -7.52 -3.76 -10.41
CA TRP A 142 -7.61 -4.72 -9.31
C TRP A 142 -8.02 -6.10 -9.83
N SER A 143 -7.46 -7.14 -9.22
CA SER A 143 -7.83 -8.53 -9.47
C SER A 143 -7.96 -9.32 -8.17
N LEU A 144 -9.00 -10.15 -8.09
CA LEU A 144 -9.21 -11.10 -6.99
C LEU A 144 -8.44 -12.38 -7.28
N LYS A 145 -7.57 -12.80 -6.36
CA LYS A 145 -6.61 -13.92 -6.51
C LYS A 145 -6.73 -14.91 -5.36
N ASN A 146 -7.94 -15.36 -5.06
CA ASN A 146 -8.17 -16.34 -4.01
C ASN A 146 -7.48 -17.68 -4.34
N ALA A 147 -6.94 -18.30 -3.30
CA ALA A 147 -6.34 -19.63 -3.37
C ALA A 147 -7.12 -20.57 -2.44
N SER A 148 -7.33 -21.82 -2.85
CA SER A 148 -8.09 -22.80 -2.05
C SER A 148 -7.41 -23.13 -0.71
N ASN A 149 -6.09 -22.93 -0.63
CA ASN A 149 -5.29 -23.16 0.56
C ASN A 149 -4.89 -21.87 1.30
N ALA A 150 -5.58 -20.76 1.04
CA ALA A 150 -5.36 -19.50 1.75
C ALA A 150 -5.52 -19.70 3.27
N PRO A 151 -4.70 -19.02 4.09
CA PRO A 151 -4.85 -19.06 5.54
C PRO A 151 -6.19 -18.43 5.97
N PRO A 152 -6.62 -18.62 7.23
CA PRO A 152 -7.75 -17.89 7.79
C PRO A 152 -7.59 -16.37 7.69
N ASP A 153 -8.69 -15.65 7.88
CA ASP A 153 -8.68 -14.18 7.95
C ASP A 153 -7.70 -13.69 9.03
N ILE A 154 -6.92 -12.66 8.70
CA ILE A 154 -5.93 -12.03 9.57
C ILE A 154 -6.05 -10.51 9.47
N TRP A 155 -5.83 -9.84 10.59
CA TRP A 155 -5.83 -8.38 10.69
C TRP A 155 -4.71 -7.92 11.63
N ALA A 156 -4.43 -6.61 11.62
CA ALA A 156 -3.32 -5.96 12.32
C ALA A 156 -1.94 -6.59 12.05
N TYR A 157 -1.79 -7.23 10.89
CA TYR A 157 -0.61 -7.96 10.45
C TYR A 157 0.42 -7.04 9.76
N ARG A 158 1.55 -7.62 9.35
CA ARG A 158 2.54 -7.02 8.43
C ARG A 158 2.81 -7.93 7.25
N ALA A 159 2.77 -7.37 6.04
CA ALA A 159 3.13 -8.04 4.80
C ALA A 159 4.51 -7.56 4.34
N ILE A 160 5.39 -8.50 4.03
CA ILE A 160 6.78 -8.23 3.67
C ILE A 160 7.13 -9.02 2.41
N THR A 161 7.54 -8.32 1.36
CA THR A 161 8.10 -8.95 0.16
C THR A 161 9.51 -9.43 0.45
N LEU A 162 9.74 -10.72 0.20
CA LEU A 162 11.03 -11.38 0.33
C LEU A 162 11.88 -11.19 -0.95
N PRO A 163 13.20 -11.48 -0.91
CA PRO A 163 14.08 -11.30 -2.07
C PRO A 163 13.71 -12.14 -3.31
N ASP A 164 12.92 -13.19 -3.14
CA ASP A 164 12.40 -14.06 -4.19
C ASP A 164 10.98 -13.66 -4.66
N ASP A 165 10.54 -12.43 -4.34
CA ASP A 165 9.21 -11.88 -4.63
C ASP A 165 8.02 -12.59 -3.95
N ALA A 166 8.27 -13.62 -3.12
CA ALA A 166 7.24 -14.18 -2.26
C ALA A 166 6.84 -13.18 -1.18
N ILE A 167 5.59 -13.24 -0.71
CA ILE A 167 5.08 -12.30 0.29
C ILE A 167 4.85 -13.04 1.60
N LEU A 168 5.59 -12.66 2.63
CA LEU A 168 5.41 -13.17 3.98
C LEU A 168 4.44 -12.29 4.76
N TYR A 169 3.41 -12.91 5.31
CA TYR A 169 2.47 -12.28 6.22
C TYR A 169 2.82 -12.69 7.65
N ILE A 170 2.90 -11.72 8.55
CA ILE A 170 3.20 -11.92 9.96
C ILE A 170 2.03 -11.33 10.74
N GLY A 171 1.27 -12.15 11.47
CA GLY A 171 0.02 -11.72 12.11
C GLY A 171 -0.36 -12.60 13.30
N VAL A 172 -1.57 -12.38 13.84
CA VAL A 172 -2.10 -13.05 15.04
C VAL A 172 -3.11 -14.14 14.67
N PRO A 173 -3.07 -15.33 15.34
CA PRO A 173 -1.99 -15.84 16.20
C PRO A 173 -0.67 -15.93 15.43
N PHE A 174 0.49 -15.86 16.10
CA PHE A 174 1.81 -15.75 15.45
C PHE A 174 1.99 -16.82 14.36
N MET A 175 1.66 -16.42 13.14
CA MET A 175 1.63 -17.28 11.96
C MET A 175 2.44 -16.62 10.87
N LEU A 176 3.06 -17.47 10.05
CA LEU A 176 3.94 -17.06 8.97
C LEU A 176 3.45 -17.59 7.60
N PRO A 177 2.24 -17.22 7.14
CA PRO A 177 1.82 -17.53 5.78
C PRO A 177 2.76 -16.87 4.76
N LEU A 178 3.31 -17.70 3.88
CA LEU A 178 4.05 -17.27 2.70
C LEU A 178 3.19 -17.49 1.47
N TYR A 179 2.93 -16.40 0.75
CA TYR A 179 2.26 -16.42 -0.55
C TYR A 179 3.27 -16.47 -1.68
N ASP A 180 3.12 -17.45 -2.57
CA ASP A 180 3.84 -17.55 -3.83
C ASP A 180 2.94 -17.08 -4.98
N SER A 181 3.30 -15.95 -5.59
CA SER A 181 2.53 -15.34 -6.68
C SER A 181 2.64 -16.09 -8.01
N THR A 182 3.67 -16.92 -8.19
CA THR A 182 3.88 -17.69 -9.43
C THR A 182 2.95 -18.88 -9.51
N THR A 183 2.73 -19.55 -8.38
CA THR A 183 1.84 -20.73 -8.26
C THR A 183 0.46 -20.37 -7.72
N ASN A 184 0.26 -19.15 -7.21
CA ASN A 184 -0.93 -18.73 -6.49
C ASN A 184 -1.27 -19.66 -5.32
N THR A 185 -0.27 -19.98 -4.50
CA THR A 185 -0.41 -20.89 -3.36
C THR A 185 0.16 -20.31 -2.07
N TRP A 186 -0.34 -20.80 -0.95
CA TRP A 186 0.14 -20.45 0.38
C TRP A 186 0.88 -21.63 1.03
N LYS A 187 1.86 -21.33 1.86
CA LYS A 187 2.44 -22.28 2.82
C LYS A 187 2.73 -21.60 4.14
N ASN A 188 2.55 -22.29 5.26
CA ASN A 188 2.97 -21.75 6.55
C ASN A 188 4.44 -22.08 6.80
N LEU A 189 5.23 -21.08 7.16
CA LEU A 189 6.61 -21.29 7.58
C LEU A 189 6.66 -21.68 9.05
N ASN A 190 7.57 -22.60 9.38
CA ASN A 190 7.88 -22.97 10.76
C ASN A 190 9.16 -22.26 11.19
N THR A 191 9.18 -21.74 12.41
CA THR A 191 10.37 -21.21 13.06
C THR A 191 10.95 -22.20 14.06
N THR A 192 12.24 -22.12 14.30
CA THR A 192 12.91 -22.83 15.38
C THR A 192 13.21 -21.86 16.52
N GLY A 193 13.13 -22.34 17.76
CA GLY A 193 13.37 -21.52 18.96
C GLY A 193 12.10 -20.92 19.55
N PRO A 194 12.22 -19.98 20.49
CA PRO A 194 11.07 -19.36 21.15
C PRO A 194 10.24 -18.55 20.17
N THR A 195 8.94 -18.87 20.05
CA THR A 195 7.99 -18.05 19.30
C THR A 195 7.75 -16.74 20.04
N PRO A 196 7.81 -15.58 19.37
CA PRO A 196 7.42 -14.32 20.00
C PRO A 196 5.97 -14.39 20.50
N PRO A 197 5.63 -13.64 21.55
CA PRO A 197 4.24 -13.46 21.92
C PRO A 197 3.41 -12.96 20.75
N SER A 198 2.14 -13.40 20.71
CA SER A 198 1.12 -12.82 19.84
C SER A 198 1.10 -11.30 19.99
N ARG A 199 1.00 -10.60 18.85
CA ARG A 199 1.10 -9.15 18.81
C ARG A 199 0.36 -8.56 17.62
N HIS A 200 -0.35 -7.47 17.88
CA HIS A 200 -1.07 -6.68 16.89
C HIS A 200 -0.36 -5.34 16.67
N TYR A 201 -0.60 -4.70 15.53
CA TYR A 201 -0.18 -3.32 15.26
C TYR A 201 1.34 -3.05 15.36
N PHE A 202 2.15 -4.10 15.33
CA PHE A 202 3.61 -4.03 15.42
C PHE A 202 4.24 -3.57 14.11
N SER A 203 5.46 -3.05 14.14
CA SER A 203 6.23 -2.76 12.93
C SER A 203 7.15 -3.93 12.59
N ALA A 204 7.34 -4.20 11.30
CA ALA A 204 8.27 -5.23 10.84
C ALA A 204 9.00 -4.77 9.57
N VAL A 205 10.29 -5.07 9.46
CA VAL A 205 11.14 -4.66 8.33
C VAL A 205 12.10 -5.78 7.93
N LEU A 206 12.21 -6.02 6.62
CA LEU A 206 13.25 -6.87 6.04
C LEU A 206 14.57 -6.07 5.96
N THR A 207 15.61 -6.59 6.60
CA THR A 207 16.96 -6.01 6.54
C THR A 207 17.76 -6.58 5.37
N SER A 208 18.80 -5.87 4.94
CA SER A 208 19.64 -6.24 3.80
C SER A 208 20.34 -7.60 3.95
N ASP A 209 20.56 -8.05 5.18
CA ASP A 209 21.07 -9.38 5.53
C ASP A 209 19.99 -10.47 5.60
N LYS A 210 18.80 -10.21 5.04
CA LYS A 210 17.67 -11.14 4.91
C LYS A 210 17.03 -11.55 6.24
N ARG A 211 17.18 -10.75 7.29
CA ARG A 211 16.46 -10.93 8.56
C ARG A 211 15.22 -10.05 8.60
N ILE A 212 14.22 -10.47 9.36
CA ILE A 212 13.05 -9.63 9.64
C ILE A 212 13.16 -9.16 11.08
N LYS A 213 13.20 -7.85 11.28
CA LYS A 213 13.15 -7.23 12.60
C LYS A 213 11.73 -6.79 12.89
N ILE A 214 11.23 -7.16 14.06
CA ILE A 214 9.89 -6.82 14.55
C ILE A 214 10.07 -5.92 15.79
N PHE A 215 9.27 -4.86 15.87
CA PHE A 215 9.28 -3.94 17.01
C PHE A 215 7.87 -3.53 17.42
N GLY A 216 7.62 -3.54 18.72
CA GLY A 216 6.45 -2.94 19.34
C GLY A 216 5.16 -3.69 19.07
N GLY A 217 4.06 -2.94 19.05
CA GLY A 217 2.69 -3.46 18.96
C GLY A 217 2.04 -3.66 20.33
N SER A 218 0.95 -4.41 20.34
CA SER A 218 0.21 -4.75 21.57
C SER A 218 -0.04 -6.25 21.66
N SER A 219 0.09 -6.83 22.85
CA SER A 219 -0.29 -8.22 23.10
C SER A 219 -1.80 -8.41 23.04
N ASP A 220 -2.26 -9.68 23.06
CA ASP A 220 -3.68 -10.02 23.16
C ASP A 220 -4.33 -9.47 24.46
N ASN A 221 -3.52 -9.26 25.51
CA ASN A 221 -3.96 -8.64 26.77
C ASN A 221 -3.88 -7.11 26.73
N SER A 222 -3.74 -6.51 25.54
CA SER A 222 -3.63 -5.06 25.30
C SER A 222 -2.41 -4.40 25.97
N SER A 223 -1.41 -5.17 26.40
CA SER A 223 -0.17 -4.59 26.92
C SER A 223 0.69 -4.08 25.76
N ILE A 224 1.19 -2.85 25.89
CA ILE A 224 2.12 -2.26 24.92
C ILE A 224 3.44 -3.03 24.99
N LEU A 225 3.97 -3.44 23.84
CA LEU A 225 5.26 -4.10 23.72
C LEU A 225 6.31 -3.04 23.38
N GLY A 226 7.42 -3.03 24.12
CA GLY A 226 8.56 -2.13 23.92
C GLY A 226 9.85 -2.92 23.83
N ASP A 227 9.99 -3.72 22.78
CA ASP A 227 11.01 -4.76 22.64
C ASP A 227 12.00 -4.51 21.49
N LEU A 228 13.23 -4.08 21.78
CA LEU A 228 14.34 -4.04 20.81
C LEU A 228 15.64 -4.53 21.44
#